data_AF-A0A840IIC8-F1
#
_entry.id   AF-A0A840IIC8-F1
#
_cell.length_a   1.000
_cell.length_b   1.000
_cell.length_c   1.000
_cell.angle_alpha   90.00
_cell.angle_beta   90.00
_cell.angle_gamma   90.00
#
_symmetry.space_group_name_H-M   'P 1'
#
loop_
_entity.id
_entity.type
_entity.pdbx_description
1 polymer ?
#
loop_
_entity_poly.entity_id
_entity_poly.type
_entity_poly.pdbx_seq_one_letter_code
_entity_poly.pdbx_strand_id
1 'polypeptide(L)'
;MLTALRPLSLPTHGAVELLLGVLALAAPFALGFGPAGVLLSGLIGVLAIGLALDATQPRAVAAHQGFDYGLAFGAVAVALPLALAGEGTAALFVALIGAAQLALNAGTRYSGR
;
A
#
# COMPACT_ATOMS: atom_id res chain seq x y z
N MET A 1 -4.59 -26.12 16.94
CA MET A 1 -4.91 -24.85 17.63
C MET A 1 -4.27 -23.74 16.80
N LEU A 2 -5.06 -23.03 15.98
CA LEU A 2 -4.56 -21.87 15.25
C LEU A 2 -4.40 -20.75 16.25
N THR A 3 -3.17 -20.30 16.49
CA THR A 3 -2.89 -19.10 17.27
C THR A 3 -3.61 -17.96 16.56
N ALA A 4 -4.66 -17.40 17.18
CA ALA A 4 -5.28 -16.20 16.65
C ALA A 4 -4.22 -15.10 16.64
N LEU A 5 -3.82 -14.67 15.45
CA LEU A 5 -2.87 -13.55 15.32
C LEU A 5 -3.48 -12.34 15.99
N ARG A 6 -2.73 -11.70 16.89
CA ARG A 6 -3.19 -10.50 17.57
C ARG A 6 -3.23 -9.36 16.54
N PRO A 7 -4.38 -8.68 16.34
CA PRO A 7 -4.49 -7.60 15.37
C PRO A 7 -3.48 -6.49 15.64
N LEU A 8 -2.92 -5.93 14.56
CA LEU A 8 -2.00 -4.80 14.61
C LEU A 8 -2.71 -3.54 15.11
N SER A 9 -1.97 -2.69 15.83
CA SER A 9 -2.44 -1.37 16.22
C SER A 9 -2.37 -0.40 15.04
N LEU A 10 -3.23 0.62 15.01
CA LEU A 10 -3.22 1.63 13.95
C LEU A 10 -1.86 2.38 13.81
N PRO A 11 -1.12 2.71 14.89
CA PRO A 11 0.25 3.23 14.76
C PRO A 11 1.22 2.24 14.10
N THR A 12 1.10 0.95 14.39
CA THR A 12 1.91 -0.09 13.75
C THR A 12 1.55 -0.23 12.28
N HIS A 13 0.27 -0.17 11.95
CA HIS A 13 -0.22 -0.13 10.57
C HIS A 13 0.43 1.01 9.79
N GLY A 14 0.31 2.25 10.26
CA GLY A 14 0.88 3.41 9.58
C GLY A 14 2.41 3.33 9.42
N ALA A 15 3.13 2.74 10.37
CA ALA A 15 4.58 2.50 10.21
C ALA A 15 4.90 1.52 9.06
N VAL A 16 4.08 0.49 8.88
CA VAL A 16 4.23 -0.46 7.77
C VAL A 16 3.84 0.20 6.45
N GLU A 17 2.76 0.98 6.41
CA GLU A 17 2.37 1.77 5.23
C GLU A 17 3.48 2.72 4.79
N LEU A 18 4.15 3.39 5.74
CA LEU A 18 5.27 4.28 5.46
C LEU A 18 6.39 3.51 4.74
N LEU A 19 6.72 2.32 5.24
CA LEU A 19 7.73 1.45 4.63
C LEU A 19 7.30 1.03 3.22
N LEU A 20 6.05 0.58 3.03
CA LEU A 20 5.53 0.20 1.72
C LEU A 20 5.58 1.37 0.73
N GLY A 21 5.22 2.57 1.18
CA GLY A 21 5.27 3.78 0.36
C GLY A 21 6.69 4.18 -0.05
N VAL A 22 7.65 4.12 0.87
CA VAL A 22 9.07 4.36 0.57
C VAL A 22 9.61 3.32 -0.41
N LEU A 23 9.27 2.04 -0.21
CA LEU A 23 9.66 0.98 -1.14
C LEU A 23 9.06 1.23 -2.54
N ALA A 24 7.80 1.65 -2.63
CA ALA A 24 7.16 1.97 -3.90
C ALA A 24 7.76 3.19 -4.62
N LEU A 25 8.31 4.16 -3.89
CA LEU A 25 9.08 5.27 -4.47
C LEU A 25 10.46 4.84 -4.98
N ALA A 26 11.13 3.93 -4.27
CA ALA A 26 12.49 3.51 -4.61
C ALA A 26 12.54 2.43 -5.70
N ALA A 27 11.55 1.53 -5.71
CA ALA A 27 11.50 0.37 -6.59
C ALA A 27 11.66 0.69 -8.08
N PRO A 28 11.07 1.76 -8.65
CA PRO A 28 11.23 2.04 -10.08
C PRO A 28 12.68 2.20 -10.51
N PHE A 29 13.50 2.82 -9.66
CA PHE A 29 14.92 3.05 -9.94
C PHE A 29 15.77 1.81 -9.65
N ALA A 30 15.43 1.06 -8.60
CA ALA A 30 16.17 -0.15 -8.23
C ALA A 30 15.89 -1.33 -9.17
N LEU A 31 14.69 -1.41 -9.73
CA LEU A 31 14.21 -2.54 -10.53
C LEU A 31 14.08 -2.21 -12.03
N GLY A 32 14.40 -0.98 -12.44
CA GLY A 32 14.42 -0.56 -13.84
C GLY A 32 13.02 -0.53 -14.48
N PHE A 33 12.04 0.09 -13.81
CA PHE A 33 10.68 0.21 -14.37
C PHE A 33 10.65 1.12 -15.60
N GLY A 34 9.68 0.88 -16.48
CA GLY A 34 9.38 1.78 -17.58
C GLY A 34 8.64 3.04 -17.10
N PRO A 35 8.35 3.99 -18.02
CA PRO A 35 7.74 5.26 -17.66
C PRO A 35 6.38 5.13 -16.95
N ALA A 36 5.52 4.18 -17.36
CA ALA A 36 4.22 4.02 -16.72
C ALA A 36 4.37 3.39 -15.33
N GLY A 37 5.26 2.43 -15.18
CA GLY A 37 5.59 1.82 -13.89
C GLY A 37 6.18 2.82 -12.90
N VAL A 38 7.08 3.70 -13.34
CA VAL A 38 7.63 4.80 -12.52
C VAL A 38 6.49 5.69 -12.02
N LEU A 39 5.60 6.12 -12.91
CA LEU A 39 4.55 7.07 -12.59
C LEU A 39 3.51 6.46 -11.64
N LEU A 40 3.06 5.23 -11.90
CA LEU A 40 2.06 4.55 -11.08
C LEU A 40 2.62 4.09 -9.74
N SER A 41 3.81 3.48 -9.71
CA SER A 41 4.46 3.09 -8.44
C SER A 41 4.79 4.33 -7.60
N GLY A 42 5.24 5.40 -8.24
CA GLY A 42 5.50 6.68 -7.58
C GLY A 42 4.24 7.28 -6.95
N LEU A 43 3.14 7.34 -7.69
CA LEU A 43 1.85 7.81 -7.19
C LEU A 43 1.37 6.98 -6.00
N ILE A 44 1.39 5.64 -6.12
CA ILE A 44 1.02 4.73 -5.02
C ILE A 44 1.90 4.98 -3.79
N GLY A 45 3.20 5.16 -3.99
CA GLY A 45 4.15 5.46 -2.92
C GLY A 45 3.82 6.75 -2.18
N VAL A 46 3.55 7.85 -2.91
CA VAL A 46 3.16 9.13 -2.31
C VAL A 46 1.86 9.01 -1.53
N LEU A 47 0.85 8.31 -2.07
CA LEU A 47 -0.43 8.12 -1.39
C LEU A 47 -0.29 7.29 -0.10
N ALA A 48 0.49 6.21 -0.14
CA ALA A 48 0.77 5.36 1.03
C ALA A 48 1.52 6.14 2.13
N ILE A 49 2.50 6.98 1.77
CA ILE A 49 3.19 7.84 2.74
C ILE A 49 2.22 8.86 3.34
N GLY A 50 1.33 9.44 2.52
CA GLY A 50 0.28 10.34 2.99
C GLY A 50 -0.63 9.68 4.05
N LEU A 51 -1.07 8.45 3.80
CA LEU A 51 -1.86 7.66 4.76
C LEU A 51 -1.10 7.37 6.05
N ALA A 52 0.15 6.92 5.92
CA ALA A 52 0.99 6.61 7.06
C ALA A 52 1.15 7.81 8.01
N LEU A 53 1.31 9.02 7.44
CA LEU A 53 1.38 10.25 8.22
C LEU A 53 0.02 10.62 8.82
N ASP A 54 -1.08 10.38 8.09
CA ASP A 54 -2.44 10.60 8.57
C ASP A 54 -2.80 9.73 9.79
N ALA A 55 -2.28 8.50 9.86
CA ALA A 55 -2.50 7.58 10.99
C ALA A 55 -2.03 8.14 12.36
N THR A 56 -1.24 9.21 12.37
CA THR A 56 -0.78 9.92 13.58
C THR A 56 -1.74 11.03 14.04
N GLN A 57 -2.73 11.39 13.23
CA GLN A 57 -3.65 12.50 13.47
C GLN A 57 -4.94 12.01 14.14
N PRO A 58 -5.66 12.85 14.91
CA PRO A 58 -6.95 12.50 15.54
C PRO A 58 -8.13 12.43 14.54
N ARG A 59 -7.88 11.99 13.30
CA ARG A 59 -8.85 11.94 12.20
C ARG A 59 -9.82 10.76 12.31
N ALA A 60 -10.89 10.82 11.50
CA ALA A 60 -11.90 9.78 11.42
C ALA A 60 -11.30 8.47 10.90
N VAL A 61 -11.10 7.50 11.80
CA VAL A 61 -10.54 6.17 11.52
C VAL A 61 -11.21 5.48 10.32
N ALA A 62 -12.52 5.67 10.15
CA ALA A 62 -13.28 5.12 9.02
C ALA A 62 -12.83 5.69 7.66
N ALA A 63 -12.43 6.97 7.60
CA ALA A 63 -11.95 7.59 6.37
C ALA A 63 -10.58 7.05 5.96
N HIS A 64 -9.67 6.90 6.93
CA HIS A 64 -8.37 6.26 6.73
C HIS A 64 -8.55 4.82 6.23
N GLN A 65 -9.33 4.01 6.94
CA GLN A 65 -9.65 2.64 6.52
C GLN A 65 -10.24 2.55 5.10
N GLY A 66 -11.18 3.44 4.77
CA GLY A 66 -11.76 3.49 3.43
C GLY A 66 -10.73 3.79 2.35
N PHE A 67 -9.80 4.70 2.64
CA PHE A 67 -8.70 5.03 1.75
C PHE A 67 -7.71 3.86 1.63
N ASP A 68 -7.36 3.15 2.70
CA ASP A 68 -6.44 2.02 2.65
C ASP A 68 -6.96 0.93 1.69
N TYR A 69 -8.25 0.60 1.77
CA TYR A 69 -8.85 -0.35 0.84
C TYR A 69 -8.88 0.19 -0.58
N GLY A 70 -9.22 1.47 -0.76
CA GLY A 70 -9.18 2.12 -2.08
C GLY A 70 -7.79 2.07 -2.72
N LEU A 71 -6.74 2.38 -1.97
CA LEU A 71 -5.36 2.31 -2.43
C LEU A 71 -4.95 0.88 -2.76
N ALA A 72 -5.28 -0.07 -1.89
CA ALA A 72 -4.91 -1.47 -2.04
C ALA A 72 -5.57 -2.12 -3.27
N PHE A 73 -6.89 -1.96 -3.41
CA PHE A 73 -7.61 -2.44 -4.60
C PHE A 73 -7.20 -1.69 -5.86
N GLY A 74 -6.97 -0.37 -5.76
CA GLY A 74 -6.44 0.44 -6.85
C GLY A 74 -5.12 -0.12 -7.36
N ALA A 75 -4.14 -0.34 -6.48
CA ALA A 75 -2.84 -0.90 -6.84
C ALA A 75 -2.96 -2.27 -7.54
N VAL A 76 -3.76 -3.19 -6.99
CA VAL A 76 -4.02 -4.49 -7.63
C VAL A 76 -4.66 -4.30 -9.02
N ALA A 77 -5.62 -3.38 -9.15
CA ALA A 77 -6.29 -3.13 -10.41
C ALA A 77 -5.35 -2.51 -11.47
N VAL A 78 -4.45 -1.58 -11.10
CA VAL A 78 -3.52 -0.95 -12.07
C VAL A 78 -2.39 -1.87 -12.51
N ALA A 79 -2.12 -2.94 -11.77
CA ALA A 79 -1.11 -3.92 -12.17
C ALA A 79 -1.47 -4.60 -13.50
N LEU A 80 -2.77 -4.81 -13.78
CA LEU A 80 -3.22 -5.42 -15.03
C LEU A 80 -2.86 -4.57 -16.28
N PRO A 81 -3.24 -3.29 -16.38
CA PRO A 81 -2.84 -2.48 -17.53
C PRO A 81 -1.31 -2.31 -17.64
N LEU A 82 -0.56 -2.29 -16.54
CA LEU A 82 0.92 -2.32 -16.60
C LEU A 82 1.44 -3.60 -17.26
N ALA A 83 0.90 -4.76 -16.89
CA ALA A 83 1.28 -6.04 -17.49
C ALA A 83 0.96 -6.08 -18.99
N LEU A 84 -0.23 -5.59 -19.37
CA LEU A 84 -0.66 -5.50 -20.76
C LEU A 84 0.19 -4.51 -21.58
N ALA A 85 0.76 -3.49 -20.95
CA ALA A 85 1.70 -2.54 -21.56
C ALA A 85 3.14 -3.09 -21.68
N GLY A 86 3.39 -4.33 -21.26
CA GLY A 86 4.73 -4.94 -21.29
C GLY A 86 5.61 -4.58 -20.09
N GLU A 87 5.11 -3.84 -19.11
CA GLU A 87 5.83 -3.46 -17.90
C GLU A 87 5.68 -4.53 -16.79
N GLY A 88 6.05 -5.77 -17.10
CA GLY A 88 5.80 -6.94 -16.23
C GLY A 88 6.40 -6.83 -14.82
N THR A 89 7.63 -6.30 -14.70
CA THR A 89 8.28 -6.10 -13.38
C THR A 89 7.51 -5.09 -12.52
N ALA A 90 7.09 -3.97 -13.12
CA ALA A 90 6.32 -2.95 -12.43
C ALA A 90 4.93 -3.48 -12.04
N ALA A 91 4.27 -4.20 -12.94
CA ALA A 91 2.99 -4.84 -12.69
C ALA A 91 3.05 -5.79 -11.50
N LEU A 92 4.03 -6.70 -11.47
CA LEU A 92 4.20 -7.65 -10.38
C LEU A 92 4.46 -6.91 -9.05
N PHE A 93 5.39 -5.95 -9.05
CA PHE A 93 5.72 -5.21 -7.85
C PHE A 93 4.51 -4.44 -7.30
N VAL A 94 3.79 -3.71 -8.15
CA VAL A 94 2.60 -2.94 -7.75
C VAL A 94 1.48 -3.86 -7.25
N ALA A 95 1.28 -5.02 -7.89
CA ALA A 95 0.33 -6.02 -7.39
C ALA A 95 0.72 -6.53 -6.00
N LEU A 96 2.01 -6.79 -5.76
CA LEU A 96 2.52 -7.23 -4.46
C LEU A 96 2.36 -6.15 -3.38
N ILE A 97 2.60 -4.88 -3.70
CA ILE A 97 2.32 -3.76 -2.79
C ILE A 97 0.83 -3.71 -2.44
N GLY A 98 -0.06 -3.80 -3.43
CA GLY A 98 -1.50 -3.83 -3.20
C GLY A 98 -1.94 -5.02 -2.35
N ALA A 99 -1.40 -6.21 -2.60
CA ALA A 99 -1.68 -7.40 -1.81
C ALA A 99 -1.14 -7.29 -0.37
N ALA A 100 0.06 -6.73 -0.20
CA ALA A 100 0.63 -6.46 1.12
C ALA A 100 -0.23 -5.46 1.91
N GLN A 101 -0.72 -4.41 1.26
CA GLN A 101 -1.66 -3.45 1.87
C GLN A 101 -2.99 -4.13 2.23
N LEU A 102 -3.57 -4.97 1.36
CA LEU A 102 -4.79 -5.73 1.71
C LEU A 102 -4.58 -6.63 2.94
N ALA A 103 -3.44 -7.33 3.00
CA ALA A 103 -3.09 -8.16 4.15
C ALA A 103 -2.90 -7.32 5.42
N LEU A 104 -2.27 -6.15 5.30
CA LEU A 104 -2.11 -5.20 6.38
C LEU A 104 -3.48 -4.70 6.90
N ASN A 105 -4.38 -4.30 6.00
CA ASN A 105 -5.73 -3.85 6.34
C ASN A 105 -6.51 -4.96 7.06
N ALA A 106 -6.48 -6.19 6.55
CA ALA A 106 -7.14 -7.33 7.17
C ALA A 106 -6.58 -7.69 8.56
N GLY A 107 -5.29 -7.43 8.78
CA GLY A 107 -4.59 -7.65 10.05
C GLY A 107 -4.70 -6.50 11.06
N THR A 108 -5.37 -5.40 10.71
CA THR A 108 -5.35 -4.16 11.52
C THR A 108 -6.64 -3.97 12.32
N ARG A 109 -6.49 -3.58 13.60
CA ARG A 109 -7.60 -3.09 14.40
C ARG A 109 -7.78 -1.59 14.18
N TYR A 110 -8.79 -1.24 13.40
CA TYR A 110 -9.23 0.14 13.16
C TYR A 110 -10.06 0.67 14.33
N SER A 111 -9.42 0.95 15.46
CA SER A 111 -10.05 1.60 16.60
C SER A 111 -9.12 2.68 17.16
N GLY A 112 -9.71 3.70 17.80
CA GLY A 112 -8.96 4.53 18.74
C GLY A 112 -8.27 3.65 19.79
N ARG A 113 -7.12 4.12 20.29
CA ARG A 113 -6.21 3.38 21.19
C ARG A 113 -6.94 2.53 22.22
#